data_AF-A0A925NWI6-F1
#
_entry.id   AF-A0A925NWI6-F1
#
_cell.length_a   1.000
_cell.length_b   1.000
_cell.length_c   1.000
_cell.angle_alpha   90.00
_cell.angle_beta   90.00
_cell.angle_gamma   90.00
#
_symmetry.space_group_name_H-M   'P 1'
#
loop_
_entity.id
_entity.type
_entity.pdbx_description
1 polymer ?
#
loop_
_entity_poly.entity_id
_entity_poly.type
_entity_poly.pdbx_seq_one_letter_code
_entity_poly.pdbx_strand_id
1 'polypeptide(L)'
;MTTTDQKFYRRLFITILRVAIGWHFLFEGITKIVQGNWTASAFLLNTSGFLSGFYHWIASSPALLRATDMLNMYGLLLIGLALFIGLFSRYAALAGAFLLTLYYFAYPPFGNPMMNASDGHLFMVD
;
A
#
# COMPACT_ATOMS: atom_id res chain seq x y z
N MET A 1 6.68 -23.86 -29.85
CA MET A 1 5.63 -23.58 -28.85
C MET A 1 4.32 -23.38 -29.59
N THR A 2 3.29 -24.15 -29.25
CA THR A 2 1.97 -23.99 -29.88
C THR A 2 1.24 -22.80 -29.26
N THR A 3 0.29 -22.20 -29.97
CA THR A 3 -0.48 -21.04 -29.48
C THR A 3 -1.26 -21.34 -28.19
N THR A 4 -1.53 -22.62 -27.92
CA THR A 4 -2.16 -23.13 -26.69
C THR A 4 -1.21 -23.05 -25.50
N ASP A 5 0.05 -23.45 -25.67
CA ASP A 5 1.08 -23.40 -24.62
C ASP A 5 1.27 -21.96 -24.13
N GLN A 6 1.36 -21.00 -25.07
CA GLN A 6 1.52 -19.58 -24.74
C GLN A 6 0.33 -19.03 -23.92
N LYS A 7 -0.90 -19.46 -24.22
CA LYS A 7 -2.09 -19.07 -23.45
C LYS A 7 -2.06 -19.62 -22.03
N PHE A 8 -1.57 -20.85 -21.84
CA PHE A 8 -1.41 -21.47 -20.53
C PHE A 8 -0.38 -20.73 -19.67
N TYR A 9 0.85 -20.54 -20.18
CA TYR A 9 1.89 -19.82 -19.45
C TYR A 9 1.48 -18.40 -19.07
N ARG A 10 0.78 -17.69 -19.96
CA ARG A 10 0.26 -16.34 -19.65
C ARG A 10 -0.73 -16.38 -18.48
N ARG A 11 -1.68 -17.32 -18.48
CA ARG A 11 -2.66 -17.45 -17.39
C ARG A 11 -2.00 -17.84 -16.07
N LEU A 12 -1.05 -18.76 -16.13
CA LEU A 12 -0.28 -19.19 -14.97
C LEU A 12 0.51 -18.01 -14.37
N PHE A 13 1.23 -17.27 -15.20
CA PHE A 13 2.00 -16.10 -14.79
C PHE A 13 1.13 -15.04 -14.10
N ILE A 14 0.00 -14.66 -14.71
CA ILE A 14 -0.93 -13.68 -14.11
C ILE A 14 -1.52 -14.21 -12.79
N THR A 15 -1.79 -15.52 -12.69
CA THR A 15 -2.31 -16.13 -11.46
C THR A 15 -1.28 -16.08 -10.34
N ILE A 16 -0.01 -16.41 -10.63
CA ILE A 16 1.09 -16.33 -9.66
C ILE A 16 1.28 -14.89 -9.20
N LEU A 17 1.32 -13.94 -10.14
CA LEU A 17 1.47 -12.51 -9.82
C LEU A 17 0.34 -12.03 -8.90
N ARG A 18 -0.92 -12.39 -9.21
CA ARG A 18 -2.09 -12.06 -8.38
C ARG A 18 -1.95 -12.62 -6.96
N VAL A 19 -1.57 -13.89 -6.84
CA VAL A 19 -1.40 -14.54 -5.53
C VAL A 19 -0.27 -13.89 -4.74
N ALA A 20 0.85 -13.55 -5.38
CA ALA A 20 1.96 -12.85 -4.75
C ALA A 20 1.54 -11.48 -4.23
N ILE A 21 0.82 -10.68 -5.02
CA ILE A 21 0.29 -9.38 -4.57
C ILE A 21 -0.69 -9.56 -3.41
N GLY A 22 -1.62 -10.53 -3.52
CA GLY A 22 -2.58 -10.83 -2.45
C GLY A 22 -1.90 -11.25 -1.15
N TRP A 23 -0.83 -12.06 -1.25
CA TRP A 23 0.01 -12.45 -0.11
C TRP A 23 0.65 -11.24 0.58
N HIS A 24 1.22 -10.29 -0.17
CA HIS A 24 1.78 -9.08 0.42
C HIS A 24 0.74 -8.26 1.18
N PHE A 25 -0.44 -8.03 0.59
CA PHE A 25 -1.53 -7.32 1.26
C PHE A 25 -2.01 -8.04 2.52
N LEU A 26 -2.11 -9.37 2.49
CA LEU A 26 -2.45 -10.18 3.66
C LEU A 26 -1.42 -10.04 4.77
N PHE A 27 -0.14 -10.18 4.45
CA PHE A 27 0.94 -10.03 5.41
C PHE A 27 0.93 -8.63 6.05
N GLU A 28 0.80 -7.58 5.24
CA GLU A 28 0.71 -6.21 5.70
C GLU A 28 -0.53 -5.94 6.57
N GLY A 29 -1.67 -6.57 6.29
CA GLY A 29 -2.88 -6.45 7.10
C GLY A 29 -2.77 -7.20 8.43
N ILE A 30 -2.34 -8.47 8.38
CA ILE A 30 -2.19 -9.34 9.55
C ILE A 30 -1.20 -8.74 10.55
N THR A 31 -0.03 -8.29 10.08
CA THR A 31 0.99 -7.69 10.95
C THR A 31 0.45 -6.49 11.71
N LYS A 32 -0.29 -5.59 11.06
CA LYS A 32 -0.89 -4.40 11.70
C LYS A 32 -1.94 -4.77 12.74
N ILE A 33 -2.76 -5.78 12.47
CA ILE A 33 -3.78 -6.27 13.40
C ILE A 33 -3.13 -6.95 14.61
N VAL A 34 -2.15 -7.83 14.37
CA VAL A 34 -1.42 -8.56 15.42
C VAL A 34 -0.61 -7.61 16.29
N GLN A 35 -0.07 -6.52 15.73
CA GLN A 35 0.65 -5.50 16.48
C GLN A 35 -0.24 -4.82 17.54
N GLY A 36 -1.57 -4.74 17.32
CA GLY A 36 -2.57 -4.27 18.29
C GLY A 36 -2.54 -2.77 18.61
N ASN A 37 -1.40 -2.09 18.43
CA ASN A 37 -1.20 -0.67 18.67
C ASN A 37 -0.79 0.13 17.41
N TRP A 38 -0.93 -0.47 16.22
CA TRP A 38 -0.56 0.21 14.97
C TRP A 38 -1.49 1.39 14.69
N THR A 39 -0.91 2.48 14.18
CA THR A 39 -1.65 3.68 13.76
C THR A 39 -0.98 4.33 12.54
N ALA A 40 -1.79 4.93 11.67
CA ALA A 40 -1.36 5.69 10.51
C ALA A 40 -0.90 7.11 10.87
N SER A 41 -0.97 7.53 12.14
CA SER A 41 -0.68 8.92 12.54
C SER A 41 0.69 9.39 12.09
N ALA A 42 1.74 8.61 12.35
CA ALA A 42 3.09 8.91 11.93
C ALA A 42 3.23 8.95 10.40
N PHE A 43 2.52 8.09 9.68
CA PHE A 43 2.53 8.09 8.22
C PHE A 43 1.87 9.36 7.65
N LEU A 44 0.72 9.75 8.21
CA LEU A 44 -0.07 10.90 7.75
C LEU A 44 0.59 12.23 8.13
N LEU A 45 1.19 12.35 9.32
CA LEU A 45 1.84 13.58 9.79
C LEU A 45 3.17 13.91 9.09
N ASN A 46 3.84 12.89 8.53
CA ASN A 46 5.09 13.07 7.79
C ASN A 46 4.88 13.16 6.26
N THR A 47 3.62 13.21 5.83
CA THR A 47 3.26 13.26 4.41
C THR A 47 3.71 14.57 3.76
N SER A 48 4.30 14.48 2.57
CA SER A 48 4.84 15.62 1.82
C SER A 48 4.17 15.79 0.46
N GLY A 49 4.30 16.97 -0.15
CA GLY A 49 3.72 17.28 -1.47
C GLY A 49 2.39 18.03 -1.42
N PHE A 50 1.71 18.11 -2.58
CA PHE A 50 0.55 18.99 -2.77
C PHE A 50 -0.71 18.56 -2.00
N LEU A 51 -0.84 17.28 -1.65
CA LEU A 51 -1.95 16.77 -0.82
C LEU A 51 -1.62 16.70 0.68
N SER A 52 -0.46 17.18 1.11
CA SER A 52 -0.04 17.12 2.53
C SER A 52 -1.08 17.70 3.49
N GLY A 53 -1.69 18.84 3.14
CA GLY A 53 -2.75 19.44 3.95
C GLY A 53 -3.98 18.53 4.16
N PHE A 54 -4.35 17.73 3.16
CA PHE A 54 -5.45 16.77 3.28
C PHE A 54 -5.11 15.62 4.25
N TYR A 55 -3.90 15.06 4.15
CA TYR A 55 -3.46 14.00 5.05
C TYR A 55 -3.25 14.49 6.49
N HIS A 56 -2.71 15.70 6.67
CA HIS A 56 -2.60 16.34 7.99
C HIS A 56 -3.97 16.64 8.59
N TRP A 57 -4.96 17.00 7.78
CA TRP A 57 -6.34 17.19 8.24
C TRP A 57 -6.98 15.89 8.72
N ILE A 58 -6.73 14.76 8.06
CA ILE A 58 -7.15 13.44 8.55
C ILE A 58 -6.46 13.13 9.89
N ALA A 59 -5.16 13.41 10.00
CA ALA A 59 -4.39 13.14 11.21
C ALA A 59 -4.78 14.03 12.40
N SER A 60 -5.31 15.24 12.17
CA SER A 60 -5.67 16.19 13.23
C SER A 60 -6.95 15.81 13.98
N SER A 61 -7.81 14.97 13.38
CA SER A 61 -9.05 14.50 14.00
C SER A 61 -8.91 13.07 14.52
N PRO A 62 -9.05 12.83 15.83
CA PRO A 62 -8.98 11.48 16.40
C PRO A 62 -10.01 10.50 15.82
N ALA A 63 -11.18 11.00 15.41
CA ALA A 63 -12.24 10.18 14.81
C ALA A 63 -11.86 9.74 13.39
N LEU A 64 -11.32 10.65 12.57
CA LEU A 64 -10.87 10.34 11.22
C LEU A 64 -9.66 9.41 11.25
N LEU A 65 -8.69 9.67 12.13
CA LEU A 65 -7.52 8.81 12.30
C LEU A 65 -7.93 7.37 12.65
N ARG A 66 -8.85 7.17 13.61
CA ARG A 66 -9.36 5.83 13.95
C ARG A 66 -10.04 5.15 12.77
N ALA A 67 -10.85 5.88 12.02
CA ALA A 67 -11.50 5.34 10.82
C ALA A 67 -10.45 4.94 9.78
N THR A 68 -9.44 5.76 9.54
CA THR A 68 -8.32 5.44 8.65
C THR A 68 -7.55 4.22 9.13
N ASP A 69 -7.24 4.12 10.42
CA ASP A 69 -6.53 2.97 10.98
C ASP A 69 -7.30 1.66 10.75
N MET A 70 -8.59 1.64 11.06
CA MET A 70 -9.46 0.48 10.82
C MET A 70 -9.57 0.14 9.32
N LEU A 71 -9.85 1.15 8.48
CA LEU A 71 -9.95 0.96 7.03
C LEU A 71 -8.64 0.44 6.45
N ASN A 72 -7.50 0.87 6.98
CA ASN A 72 -6.20 0.44 6.50
C ASN A 72 -5.93 -1.03 6.88
N MET A 73 -6.11 -1.38 8.15
CA MET A 73 -5.90 -2.74 8.64
C MET A 73 -6.83 -3.74 7.95
N TYR A 74 -8.14 -3.49 8.01
CA TYR A 74 -9.14 -4.41 7.45
C TYR A 74 -9.20 -4.34 5.93
N GLY A 75 -8.95 -3.17 5.33
CA GLY A 75 -8.86 -3.01 3.88
C GLY A 75 -7.73 -3.84 3.29
N LEU A 76 -6.51 -3.74 3.85
CA LEU A 76 -5.37 -4.56 3.42
C LEU A 76 -5.67 -6.05 3.56
N LEU A 77 -6.23 -6.46 4.71
CA LEU A 77 -6.59 -7.86 4.96
C LEU A 77 -7.62 -8.38 3.95
N LEU A 78 -8.73 -7.67 3.75
CA LEU A 78 -9.83 -8.09 2.87
C LEU A 78 -9.41 -8.09 1.40
N ILE A 79 -8.69 -7.06 0.93
CA ILE A 79 -8.17 -6.98 -0.43
C ILE A 79 -7.17 -8.11 -0.67
N GLY A 80 -6.25 -8.33 0.28
CA GLY A 80 -5.27 -9.40 0.21
C GLY A 80 -5.93 -10.77 0.13
N LEU A 81 -6.92 -11.04 0.99
CA LEU A 81 -7.65 -12.30 1.02
C LEU A 81 -8.41 -12.55 -0.29
N ALA A 82 -9.09 -11.53 -0.81
CA ALA A 82 -9.81 -11.60 -2.08
C ALA A 82 -8.86 -11.88 -3.26
N LEU A 83 -7.70 -11.22 -3.32
CA LEU A 83 -6.70 -11.44 -4.37
C LEU A 83 -6.01 -12.81 -4.25
N PHE A 84 -5.70 -13.24 -3.03
CA PHE A 84 -5.04 -14.52 -2.77
C PHE A 84 -5.92 -15.69 -3.20
N ILE A 85 -7.17 -15.73 -2.71
CA ILE A 85 -8.17 -16.75 -3.07
C ILE A 85 -8.59 -16.61 -4.54
N GLY A 86 -8.58 -15.39 -5.08
CA GLY A 86 -9.02 -15.09 -6.44
C GLY A 86 -10.51 -14.77 -6.56
N LEU A 87 -11.19 -14.53 -5.43
CA LEU A 87 -12.60 -14.13 -5.38
C LEU A 87 -12.75 -12.64 -5.73
N PHE A 88 -13.66 -12.29 -6.64
CA PHE A 88 -13.88 -10.92 -7.10
C PHE A 88 -12.59 -10.16 -7.47
N SER A 89 -11.61 -10.87 -8.05
CA SER A 89 -10.24 -10.37 -8.28
C SER A 89 -10.16 -9.04 -9.03
N ARG A 90 -11.12 -8.74 -9.91
CA ARG A 90 -11.22 -7.44 -10.60
C ARG A 90 -11.49 -6.28 -9.64
N TYR A 91 -12.47 -6.43 -8.76
CA TYR A 91 -12.83 -5.40 -7.78
C TYR A 91 -11.76 -5.28 -6.70
N ALA A 92 -11.19 -6.40 -6.24
CA ALA A 92 -10.10 -6.39 -5.27
C ALA A 92 -8.84 -5.71 -5.84
N ALA A 93 -8.51 -5.94 -7.12
CA ALA A 93 -7.39 -5.26 -7.77
C ALA A 93 -7.61 -3.75 -7.91
N LEU A 94 -8.84 -3.32 -8.24
CA LEU A 94 -9.18 -1.89 -8.30
C LEU A 94 -9.09 -1.23 -6.92
N ALA A 95 -9.62 -1.88 -5.87
CA ALA A 95 -9.52 -1.38 -4.50
C ALA A 95 -8.07 -1.32 -4.01
N GLY A 96 -7.26 -2.35 -4.30
CA GLY A 96 -5.85 -2.38 -3.98
C GLY A 96 -5.05 -1.30 -4.72
N ALA A 97 -5.31 -1.10 -6.01
CA ALA A 97 -4.70 -0.03 -6.79
C ALA A 97 -5.06 1.36 -6.25
N PHE A 98 -6.32 1.57 -5.88
CA PHE A 98 -6.77 2.81 -5.26
C PHE A 98 -6.06 3.07 -3.93
N LEU A 99 -5.97 2.07 -3.05
CA LEU A 99 -5.27 2.18 -1.77
C LEU A 99 -3.79 2.53 -1.96
N LEU A 100 -3.09 1.83 -2.87
CA LEU A 100 -1.70 2.12 -3.20
C LEU A 100 -1.51 3.51 -3.80
N THR A 101 -2.49 3.99 -4.57
CA THR A 101 -2.47 5.36 -5.13
C THR A 101 -2.56 6.41 -4.02
N LEU A 102 -3.39 6.18 -3.00
CA LEU A 102 -3.44 7.05 -1.81
C LEU A 102 -2.08 7.06 -1.09
N TYR A 103 -1.46 5.90 -0.88
CA TYR A 103 -0.12 5.85 -0.27
C TYR A 103 0.94 6.56 -1.11
N TYR A 104 0.89 6.38 -2.43
CA TYR A 104 1.82 7.03 -3.35
C TYR A 104 1.71 8.56 -3.29
N PHE A 105 0.50 9.09 -3.20
CA PHE A 105 0.28 10.53 -3.06
C PHE A 105 0.60 11.09 -1.67
N ALA A 106 0.78 10.24 -0.66
CA ALA A 106 1.31 10.69 0.62
C ALA A 106 2.81 10.99 0.56
N TYR A 107 3.54 10.32 -0.35
CA TYR A 107 4.97 10.56 -0.58
C TYR A 107 5.27 10.61 -2.09
N PRO A 108 4.78 11.65 -2.80
CA PRO A 108 5.00 11.74 -4.23
C PRO A 108 6.48 12.06 -4.49
N PRO A 109 7.18 11.31 -5.36
CA PRO A 109 8.60 11.53 -5.67
C PRO A 109 8.88 12.84 -6.41
N PHE A 110 7.83 13.60 -6.74
CA PHE A 110 7.90 14.91 -7.40
C PHE A 110 7.72 16.09 -6.42
N GLY A 111 7.48 15.82 -5.12
CA GLY A 111 7.37 16.83 -4.07
C GLY A 111 8.75 17.22 -3.51
N ASN A 112 8.95 18.52 -3.31
CA ASN A 112 10.18 19.21 -2.88
C ASN A 112 11.40 18.32 -2.45
N PRO A 113 12.51 18.28 -3.24
CA PRO A 113 13.70 17.48 -2.93
C PRO A 113 14.44 17.90 -1.64
N MET A 114 14.05 19.00 -1.01
CA MET A 114 14.73 19.59 0.14
C MET A 114 14.57 18.82 1.47
N MET A 115 13.69 17.82 1.57
CA MET A 115 13.53 17.00 2.80
C MET A 115 14.14 15.59 2.70
N ASN A 116 14.64 15.18 1.53
CA ASN A 116 15.41 13.94 1.37
C ASN A 116 16.93 14.17 1.41
N ALA A 117 17.37 15.38 1.72
CA ALA A 117 18.78 15.75 1.79
C ALA A 117 19.42 15.56 3.18
N SER A 118 18.69 14.96 4.15
CA SER A 118 19.15 14.96 5.55
C SER A 118 19.78 13.67 6.06
N ASP A 119 19.60 12.49 5.43
CA ASP A 119 20.17 11.24 5.97
C ASP A 119 20.57 10.25 4.87
N GLY A 120 21.70 10.54 4.22
CA GLY A 120 22.24 9.67 3.17
C GLY A 120 23.61 10.03 2.61
N HIS A 121 24.47 10.77 3.32
CA HIS A 121 25.89 10.84 2.99
C HIS A 121 26.70 10.00 3.98
N LEU A 122 26.62 8.69 3.82
CA LEU A 122 27.41 7.69 4.55
C LEU A 122 28.31 6.87 3.60
N PHE A 123 28.77 7.48 2.51
CA PHE A 123 29.82 6.93 1.64
C PHE A 123 30.74 8.01 1.07
N MET A 124 31.56 8.58 1.95
CA MET A 124 32.97 8.88 1.64
C MET A 124 33.71 8.87 2.97
N VAL A 125 34.39 7.76 3.21
CA VAL A 125 35.40 7.63 4.25
C VAL A 125 36.56 8.57 3.88
N ASP A 126 36.96 9.41 4.82
CA ASP A 126 38.34 9.87 4.96
C ASP A 126 38.86 9.32 6.29
#